data_AF-A0A359IKT8-F1
#
_entry.id   AF-A0A359IKT8-F1
#
_cell.length_a   1.000
_cell.length_b   1.000
_cell.length_c   1.000
_cell.angle_alpha   90.00
_cell.angle_beta   90.00
_cell.angle_gamma   90.00
#
_symmetry.space_group_name_H-M   'P 1'
#
loop_
_entity.id
_entity.type
_entity.pdbx_description
1 polymer ?
#
loop_
_entity_poly.entity_id
_entity_poly.type
_entity_poly.pdbx_seq_one_letter_code
_entity_poly.pdbx_strand_id
1 'polypeptide(L)'
;MRIISILCIIICCSCYHKTSSKYVLIISKQINNGGFITINQSKKICFKTDTNLLYTSLYFKENDFLKKFDSLDCTPYESFFYVFNNNNISFILIWETQYEHFSVTNAYLLRDDLLFKIGELEIVENCNSCEFYRFPIKELAIKEESNNIEFMFSRDVRYKIGKPDEQIIQAKRLLYIYEIQNRTLKVEKQ
;
A
#
# COMPACT_ATOMS: atom_id res chain seq x y z
N MET A 1 8.17 43.22 54.89
CA MET A 1 7.57 41.99 54.36
C MET A 1 7.66 42.00 52.85
N ARG A 2 8.50 41.11 52.29
CA ARG A 2 8.70 40.93 50.85
C ARG A 2 7.69 39.90 50.36
N ILE A 3 6.89 40.23 49.35
CA ILE A 3 6.11 39.25 48.59
C ILE A 3 6.74 39.22 47.20
N ILE A 4 7.55 38.18 46.95
CA ILE A 4 8.13 37.88 45.64
C ILE A 4 7.13 36.94 44.97
N SER A 5 6.40 37.45 43.98
CA SER A 5 5.53 36.65 43.12
C SER A 5 6.39 35.79 42.21
N ILE A 6 6.43 34.48 42.47
CA ILE A 6 7.07 33.50 41.60
C ILE A 6 6.11 33.20 40.45
N LEU A 7 6.41 33.76 39.29
CA LEU A 7 5.75 33.48 38.02
C LEU A 7 6.25 32.12 37.52
N CYS A 8 5.54 31.04 37.84
CA CYS A 8 5.79 29.73 37.23
C CYS A 8 5.28 29.75 35.78
N ILE A 9 6.19 30.07 34.85
CA ILE A 9 6.02 29.80 33.43
C ILE A 9 6.04 28.27 33.28
N ILE A 10 4.86 27.68 33.16
CA ILE A 10 4.70 26.28 32.76
C ILE A 10 5.19 26.20 31.31
N ILE A 11 6.43 25.74 31.14
CA ILE A 11 6.95 25.32 29.84
C ILE A 11 6.14 24.09 29.47
N CYS A 12 5.14 24.27 28.60
CA CYS A 12 4.52 23.17 27.89
C CYS A 12 5.59 22.51 27.01
N CYS A 13 6.30 21.53 27.59
CA CYS A 13 6.95 20.49 26.80
C CYS A 13 5.84 19.79 26.02
N SER A 14 5.60 20.25 24.79
CA SER A 14 4.85 19.49 23.80
C SER A 14 5.65 18.23 23.51
N CYS A 15 5.44 17.20 24.33
CA CYS A 15 5.71 15.84 23.93
C CYS A 15 4.82 15.60 22.70
N TYR A 16 5.36 15.83 21.51
CA TYR A 16 4.81 15.28 20.27
C TYR A 16 4.86 13.77 20.46
N HIS A 17 3.78 13.21 21.00
CA HIS A 17 3.61 11.78 21.05
C HIS A 17 3.52 11.36 19.60
N LYS A 18 4.56 10.68 19.10
CA LYS A 18 4.61 10.17 17.74
C LYS A 18 3.50 9.12 17.65
N THR A 19 2.35 9.52 17.13
CA THR A 19 1.19 8.64 16.99
C THR A 19 1.48 7.69 15.84
N SER A 20 1.99 6.51 16.18
CA SER A 20 2.06 5.39 15.25
C SER A 20 0.66 4.82 15.07
N SER A 21 0.18 4.75 13.84
CA SER A 21 -1.12 4.17 13.53
C SER A 21 -0.97 2.99 12.58
N LYS A 22 -1.69 1.90 12.85
CA LYS A 22 -1.57 0.66 12.08
C LYS A 22 -2.73 0.56 11.10
N TYR A 23 -2.41 0.09 9.90
CA TYR A 23 -3.45 -0.27 8.93
C TYR A 23 -3.84 -1.74 9.12
N VAL A 24 -5.14 -2.01 8.99
CA VAL A 24 -5.72 -3.35 9.10
C VAL A 24 -6.37 -3.73 7.78
N LEU A 25 -6.12 -4.96 7.30
CA LEU A 25 -6.76 -5.49 6.10
C LEU A 25 -8.27 -5.62 6.32
N ILE A 26 -9.07 -5.00 5.45
CA ILE A 26 -10.54 -5.04 5.52
C ILE A 26 -11.19 -5.67 4.28
N ILE A 27 -10.50 -5.67 3.14
CA ILE A 27 -10.98 -6.30 1.90
C ILE A 27 -9.83 -7.09 1.27
N SER A 28 -10.14 -8.31 0.85
CA SER A 28 -9.30 -9.14 -0.01
C SER A 28 -10.21 -9.77 -1.05
N LYS A 29 -10.00 -9.44 -2.33
CA LYS A 29 -10.84 -9.93 -3.44
C LYS A 29 -10.02 -10.20 -4.68
N GLN A 30 -10.33 -11.27 -5.38
CA GLN A 30 -9.94 -11.43 -6.78
C GLN A 30 -10.67 -10.39 -7.63
N ILE A 31 -9.94 -9.77 -8.56
CA ILE A 31 -10.47 -8.75 -9.45
C ILE A 31 -11.28 -9.42 -10.55
N ASN A 32 -12.53 -9.01 -10.67
CA ASN A 32 -13.41 -9.37 -11.78
C ASN A 32 -13.69 -8.12 -12.63
N ASN A 33 -13.77 -8.31 -13.95
CA ASN A 33 -14.03 -7.21 -14.88
C ASN A 33 -15.42 -6.58 -14.62
N GLY A 34 -15.49 -5.26 -14.54
CA GLY A 34 -16.74 -4.50 -14.47
C GLY A 34 -17.43 -4.40 -13.11
N GLY A 35 -16.87 -5.00 -12.05
CA GLY A 35 -17.41 -4.90 -10.69
C GLY A 35 -16.89 -3.69 -9.91
N PHE A 36 -17.72 -3.12 -9.03
CA PHE A 36 -17.29 -2.09 -8.06
C PHE A 36 -16.88 -2.71 -6.73
N ILE A 37 -15.73 -2.26 -6.21
CA ILE A 37 -15.25 -2.50 -4.85
C ILE A 37 -15.49 -1.22 -4.06
N THR A 38 -16.35 -1.30 -3.04
CA THR A 38 -16.66 -0.18 -2.16
C THR A 38 -15.62 -0.10 -1.05
N ILE A 39 -14.87 1.00 -0.98
CA ILE A 39 -13.85 1.23 0.05
C ILE A 39 -14.51 1.81 1.30
N ASN A 40 -15.41 2.77 1.11
CA ASN A 40 -16.27 3.35 2.14
C ASN A 40 -17.58 3.85 1.50
N GLN A 41 -18.45 4.53 2.26
CA GLN A 41 -19.79 4.94 1.81
C GLN A 41 -19.78 5.74 0.49
N SER A 42 -18.76 6.57 0.24
CA SER A 42 -18.69 7.43 -0.95
C SER A 42 -17.68 6.96 -1.99
N LYS A 43 -16.68 6.14 -1.61
CA LYS A 43 -15.54 5.79 -2.46
C LYS A 43 -15.66 4.40 -3.03
N LYS A 44 -15.56 4.30 -4.36
CA LYS A 44 -15.59 3.03 -5.08
C LYS A 44 -14.45 2.94 -6.07
N ILE A 45 -13.97 1.73 -6.27
CA ILE A 45 -13.02 1.37 -7.30
C ILE A 45 -13.66 0.39 -8.26
N CYS A 46 -13.34 0.46 -9.54
CA CYS A 46 -13.63 -0.64 -10.45
C CYS A 46 -12.45 -0.92 -11.37
N PHE A 47 -12.41 -2.16 -11.85
CA PHE A 47 -11.44 -2.60 -12.84
C PHE A 47 -12.16 -2.83 -14.16
N LYS A 48 -11.58 -2.32 -15.24
CA LYS A 48 -12.09 -2.59 -16.59
C LYS A 48 -10.96 -2.99 -17.51
N THR A 49 -11.15 -4.09 -18.22
CA THR A 49 -10.27 -4.48 -19.32
C THR A 49 -10.63 -3.71 -20.57
N ASP A 50 -9.63 -3.32 -21.36
CA ASP A 50 -9.86 -2.72 -22.67
C ASP A 50 -10.42 -3.74 -23.67
N THR A 51 -10.91 -3.25 -24.81
CA THR A 51 -11.58 -4.10 -25.81
C THR A 51 -10.68 -5.16 -26.43
N ASN A 52 -9.37 -4.90 -26.44
CA ASN A 52 -8.37 -5.77 -27.03
C ASN A 52 -7.76 -6.75 -26.01
N LEU A 53 -8.21 -6.72 -24.76
CA LEU A 53 -7.67 -7.53 -23.66
C LEU A 53 -6.15 -7.34 -23.46
N LEU A 54 -5.65 -6.16 -23.79
CA LEU A 54 -4.24 -5.81 -23.62
C LEU A 54 -3.98 -5.24 -22.23
N TYR A 55 -4.95 -4.49 -21.68
CA TYR A 55 -4.76 -3.78 -20.41
C TYR A 55 -5.97 -3.93 -19.50
N THR A 56 -5.70 -4.22 -18.23
CA THR A 56 -6.66 -3.98 -17.15
C THR A 56 -6.39 -2.60 -16.58
N SER A 57 -7.42 -1.79 -16.43
CA SER A 57 -7.33 -0.42 -15.92
C SER A 57 -8.05 -0.27 -14.59
N LEU A 58 -7.38 0.37 -13.63
CA LEU A 58 -7.94 0.78 -12.35
C LEU A 58 -8.68 2.11 -12.53
N TYR A 59 -9.95 2.16 -12.12
CA TYR A 59 -10.73 3.39 -12.06
C TYR A 59 -11.16 3.71 -10.64
N PHE A 60 -11.11 4.98 -10.29
CA PHE A 60 -11.59 5.52 -9.03
C PHE A 60 -12.85 6.36 -9.25
N LYS A 61 -13.89 6.11 -8.46
CA LYS A 61 -15.15 6.85 -8.50
C LYS A 61 -15.16 7.94 -7.44
N GLU A 62 -15.29 9.18 -7.88
CA GLU A 62 -15.37 10.39 -7.06
C GLU A 62 -16.60 11.20 -7.50
N ASN A 63 -17.56 11.45 -6.60
CA ASN A 63 -18.73 12.30 -6.84
C ASN A 63 -19.43 12.03 -8.21
N ASP A 64 -19.71 10.76 -8.49
CA ASP A 64 -20.29 10.24 -9.74
C ASP A 64 -19.43 10.19 -11.00
N PHE A 65 -18.23 10.75 -10.97
CA PHE A 65 -17.26 10.61 -12.05
C PHE A 65 -16.36 9.40 -11.87
N LEU A 66 -16.17 8.64 -12.94
CA LEU A 66 -15.27 7.51 -12.98
C LEU A 66 -13.98 7.89 -13.70
N LYS A 67 -12.88 8.03 -12.96
CA LYS A 67 -11.58 8.45 -13.49
C LYS A 67 -10.63 7.26 -13.59
N LYS A 68 -10.05 7.04 -14.77
CA LYS A 68 -8.94 6.07 -14.94
C LYS A 68 -7.74 6.58 -14.14
N PHE A 69 -7.16 5.72 -13.30
CA PHE A 69 -6.04 6.07 -12.44
C PHE A 69 -4.74 5.38 -12.86
N ASP A 70 -4.80 4.09 -13.17
CA ASP A 70 -3.63 3.30 -13.53
C ASP A 70 -4.02 2.17 -14.50
N SER A 71 -3.05 1.52 -15.12
CA SER A 71 -3.27 0.31 -15.90
C SER A 71 -2.05 -0.60 -15.89
N LEU A 72 -2.33 -1.89 -15.96
CA LEU A 72 -1.35 -2.97 -16.11
C LEU A 72 -1.73 -3.81 -17.32
N ASP A 73 -0.74 -4.52 -17.86
CA ASP A 73 -0.99 -5.53 -18.90
C ASP A 73 -2.01 -6.55 -18.38
N CYS A 74 -2.88 -6.99 -19.28
CA CYS A 74 -3.81 -8.05 -18.95
C CYS A 74 -3.03 -9.35 -18.79
N THR A 75 -3.39 -10.12 -17.76
CA THR A 75 -2.84 -11.42 -17.50
C THR A 75 -3.91 -12.48 -17.70
N PRO A 76 -3.58 -13.67 -18.25
CA PRO A 76 -4.50 -14.82 -18.21
C PRO A 76 -4.59 -15.42 -16.79
N TYR A 77 -3.71 -15.00 -15.88
CA TYR A 77 -3.65 -15.47 -14.50
C TYR A 77 -4.53 -14.62 -13.57
N GLU A 78 -4.31 -14.73 -12.26
CA GLU A 78 -5.13 -14.05 -11.26
C GLU A 78 -4.67 -12.60 -11.04
N SER A 79 -5.61 -11.72 -10.73
CA SER A 79 -5.34 -10.41 -10.16
C SER A 79 -6.14 -10.23 -8.89
N PHE A 80 -5.54 -9.63 -7.87
CA PHE A 80 -6.12 -9.43 -6.55
C PHE A 80 -6.08 -7.97 -6.15
N PHE A 81 -7.07 -7.58 -5.36
CA PHE A 81 -7.17 -6.26 -4.77
C PHE A 81 -7.36 -6.36 -3.26
N TYR A 82 -6.50 -5.64 -2.54
CA TYR A 82 -6.49 -5.60 -1.10
C TYR A 82 -6.71 -4.17 -0.61
N VAL A 83 -7.52 -4.01 0.43
CA VAL A 83 -7.77 -2.71 1.06
C VAL A 83 -7.43 -2.82 2.53
N PHE A 84 -6.52 -1.96 2.96
CA PHE A 84 -6.21 -1.75 4.36
C PHE A 84 -6.74 -0.40 4.81
N ASN A 85 -7.19 -0.35 6.06
CA ASN A 85 -7.85 0.80 6.66
C ASN A 85 -7.10 1.24 7.92
N ASN A 86 -6.91 2.54 8.06
CA ASN A 86 -6.52 3.20 9.29
C ASN A 86 -7.62 4.20 9.70
N ASN A 87 -8.41 3.80 10.70
CA ASN A 87 -9.45 4.60 11.35
C ASN A 87 -10.47 5.29 10.40
N ASN A 88 -10.79 4.67 9.26
CA ASN A 88 -11.69 5.15 8.20
C ASN A 88 -11.26 6.45 7.52
N ILE A 89 -10.08 6.99 7.84
CA ILE A 89 -9.60 8.28 7.31
C ILE A 89 -8.59 8.04 6.18
N SER A 90 -7.77 7.01 6.31
CA SER A 90 -6.70 6.70 5.36
C SER A 90 -6.77 5.24 4.96
N PHE A 91 -6.55 4.96 3.67
CA PHE A 91 -6.60 3.61 3.13
C PHE A 91 -5.36 3.32 2.29
N ILE A 92 -4.81 2.12 2.45
CA ILE A 92 -3.81 1.58 1.54
C ILE A 92 -4.47 0.56 0.66
N LEU A 93 -4.27 0.71 -0.64
CA LEU A 93 -4.82 -0.17 -1.64
C LEU A 93 -3.66 -0.89 -2.31
N ILE A 94 -3.77 -2.19 -2.48
CA ILE A 94 -2.76 -3.00 -3.15
C ILE A 94 -3.44 -3.75 -4.28
N TRP A 95 -2.91 -3.58 -5.49
CA TRP A 95 -3.31 -4.32 -6.67
C TRP A 95 -2.16 -5.23 -7.08
N GLU A 96 -2.37 -6.53 -6.95
CA GLU A 96 -1.48 -7.59 -7.38
C GLU A 96 -1.98 -8.17 -8.71
N THR A 97 -1.09 -8.32 -9.68
CA THR A 97 -1.33 -9.00 -10.95
C THR A 97 -0.27 -10.08 -11.13
N GLN A 98 -0.69 -11.35 -11.23
CA GLN A 98 0.23 -12.49 -11.38
C GLN A 98 0.60 -12.71 -12.85
N TYR A 99 1.84 -13.14 -13.08
CA TYR A 99 2.39 -13.60 -14.36
C TYR A 99 3.10 -14.95 -14.15
N GLU A 100 3.48 -15.61 -15.23
CA GLU A 100 4.04 -16.98 -15.19
C GLU A 100 5.32 -17.09 -14.35
N HIS A 101 6.08 -16.00 -14.20
CA HIS A 101 7.39 -16.01 -13.51
C HIS A 101 7.60 -14.86 -12.51
N PHE A 102 6.62 -13.97 -12.35
CA PHE A 102 6.69 -12.85 -11.42
C PHE A 102 5.28 -12.34 -11.13
N SER A 103 5.15 -11.42 -10.16
CA SER A 103 3.92 -10.65 -9.98
C SER A 103 4.25 -9.17 -9.97
N VAL A 104 3.38 -8.36 -10.55
CA VAL A 104 3.44 -6.90 -10.40
C VAL A 104 2.49 -6.51 -9.27
N THR A 105 3.02 -5.84 -8.25
CA THR A 105 2.20 -5.37 -7.13
C THR A 105 2.31 -3.86 -6.98
N ASN A 106 1.27 -3.13 -7.33
CA ASN A 106 1.20 -1.69 -7.14
C ASN A 106 0.45 -1.33 -5.86
N ALA A 107 1.03 -0.42 -5.08
CA ALA A 107 0.40 0.16 -3.90
C ALA A 107 -0.10 1.59 -4.17
N TYR A 108 -1.19 1.95 -3.50
CA TYR A 108 -1.81 3.27 -3.58
C TYR A 108 -2.24 3.75 -2.20
N LEU A 109 -2.19 5.06 -1.99
CA LEU A 109 -2.70 5.75 -0.81
C LEU A 109 -3.97 6.50 -1.18
N LEU A 110 -5.06 6.24 -0.45
CA LEU A 110 -6.27 7.03 -0.53
C LEU A 110 -6.45 7.81 0.76
N ARG A 111 -6.35 9.15 0.66
CA ARG A 111 -6.44 10.11 1.76
C ARG A 111 -7.13 11.37 1.29
N ASP A 112 -8.03 11.92 2.09
CA ASP A 112 -8.73 13.19 1.79
C ASP A 112 -9.34 13.20 0.39
N ASP A 113 -9.98 12.08 0.02
CA ASP A 113 -10.63 11.83 -1.28
C ASP A 113 -9.69 11.74 -2.49
N LEU A 114 -8.39 11.92 -2.28
CA LEU A 114 -7.38 11.82 -3.32
C LEU A 114 -6.70 10.45 -3.29
N LEU A 115 -6.60 9.85 -4.48
CA LEU A 115 -5.85 8.63 -4.71
C LEU A 115 -4.44 8.98 -5.22
N PHE A 116 -3.42 8.42 -4.59
CA PHE A 116 -2.01 8.59 -4.94
C PHE A 116 -1.38 7.24 -5.22
N LYS A 117 -0.55 7.16 -6.26
CA LYS A 117 0.30 5.98 -6.49
C LYS A 117 1.48 6.04 -5.51
N ILE A 118 1.64 4.98 -4.72
CA ILE A 118 2.80 4.80 -3.84
C ILE A 118 3.97 4.29 -4.68
N GLY A 119 3.72 3.28 -5.51
CA GLY A 119 4.71 2.65 -6.36
C GLY A 119 4.56 1.14 -6.40
N GLU A 120 5.51 0.48 -7.06
CA GLU A 120 5.57 -0.97 -7.13
C GLU A 120 6.29 -1.53 -5.89
N LEU A 121 5.69 -2.54 -5.28
CA LEU A 121 6.30 -3.36 -4.24
C LEU A 121 6.90 -4.59 -4.93
N GLU A 122 8.17 -4.50 -5.31
CA GLU A 122 8.92 -5.52 -6.06
C GLU A 122 9.28 -6.75 -5.19
N ILE A 123 8.27 -7.36 -4.57
CA ILE A 123 8.44 -8.53 -3.71
C ILE A 123 7.38 -9.59 -3.97
N VAL A 124 7.78 -10.82 -3.68
CA VAL A 124 6.90 -11.99 -3.69
C VAL A 124 7.20 -12.87 -2.48
N GLU A 125 6.26 -13.75 -2.16
CA GLU A 125 6.46 -14.82 -1.20
C GLU A 125 7.74 -15.61 -1.56
N ASN A 126 8.55 -15.94 -0.55
CA ASN A 126 9.72 -16.78 -0.76
C ASN A 126 9.29 -18.24 -0.99
N CYS A 127 8.96 -18.56 -2.23
CA CYS A 127 8.53 -19.88 -2.65
C CYS A 127 9.47 -20.47 -3.70
N ASN A 128 9.88 -21.73 -3.49
CA ASN A 128 10.79 -22.43 -4.41
C ASN A 128 10.08 -23.30 -5.45
N SER A 129 8.80 -23.62 -5.23
CA SER A 129 8.04 -24.58 -6.04
C SER A 129 6.66 -24.06 -6.45
N CYS A 130 6.41 -22.76 -6.31
CA CYS A 130 5.15 -22.16 -6.71
C CYS A 130 5.11 -22.02 -8.23
N GLU A 131 4.01 -22.44 -8.84
CA GLU A 131 3.73 -22.19 -10.25
C GLU A 131 3.61 -20.69 -10.55
N PHE A 132 3.05 -19.93 -9.60
CA PHE A 132 2.92 -18.48 -9.68
C PHE A 132 3.41 -17.83 -8.39
N TYR A 133 4.21 -16.78 -8.53
CA TYR A 133 4.65 -16.00 -7.39
C TYR A 133 3.53 -15.07 -6.93
N ARG A 134 3.29 -15.03 -5.62
CA ARG A 134 2.23 -14.24 -5.00
C ARG A 134 2.81 -13.16 -4.11
N PHE A 135 2.04 -12.09 -3.93
CA PHE A 135 2.39 -11.07 -2.96
C PHE A 135 2.13 -11.58 -1.51
N PRO A 136 3.08 -11.40 -0.55
CA PRO A 136 2.99 -11.93 0.81
C PRO A 136 2.03 -11.11 1.70
N ILE A 137 0.75 -11.08 1.34
CA ILE A 137 -0.27 -10.22 1.94
C ILE A 137 -0.53 -10.55 3.42
N LYS A 138 -0.43 -11.83 3.81
CA LYS A 138 -0.70 -12.28 5.18
C LYS A 138 0.42 -11.86 6.14
N GLU A 139 1.62 -11.68 5.61
CA GLU A 139 2.84 -11.36 6.33
C GLU A 139 3.11 -9.86 6.38
N LEU A 140 2.37 -9.08 5.59
CA LEU A 140 2.49 -7.63 5.47
C LEU A 140 1.92 -6.91 6.71
N ALA A 141 2.76 -6.08 7.31
CA ALA A 141 2.37 -5.08 8.29
C ALA A 141 2.59 -3.69 7.68
N ILE A 142 1.58 -2.83 7.82
CA ILE A 142 1.67 -1.44 7.36
C ILE A 142 1.41 -0.52 8.55
N LYS A 143 2.30 0.43 8.77
CA LYS A 143 2.16 1.46 9.81
C LYS A 143 2.39 2.84 9.22
N GLU A 144 1.77 3.83 9.83
CA GLU A 144 2.01 5.24 9.55
C GLU A 144 2.69 5.90 10.72
N GLU A 145 3.79 6.59 10.41
CA GLU A 145 4.67 7.26 11.34
C GLU A 145 4.87 8.70 10.87
N SER A 146 4.10 9.63 11.45
CA SER A 146 4.15 11.07 11.14
C SER A 146 3.94 11.40 9.65
N ASN A 147 4.99 11.31 8.82
CA ASN A 147 4.99 11.64 7.39
C ASN A 147 5.29 10.42 6.49
N ASN A 148 5.46 9.23 7.08
CA ASN A 148 5.85 8.03 6.36
C ASN A 148 4.81 6.94 6.52
N ILE A 149 4.61 6.16 5.45
CA ILE A 149 3.94 4.86 5.50
C ILE A 149 5.02 3.80 5.29
N GLU A 150 5.12 2.91 6.26
CA GLU A 150 6.12 1.86 6.32
C GLU A 150 5.47 0.49 6.08
N PHE A 151 5.99 -0.25 5.10
CA PHE A 151 5.58 -1.62 4.79
C PHE A 151 6.68 -2.59 5.24
N MET A 152 6.31 -3.53 6.09
CA MET A 152 7.20 -4.50 6.71
C MET A 152 6.67 -5.91 6.51
N PHE A 153 7.56 -6.89 6.40
CA PHE A 153 7.18 -8.29 6.19
C PHE A 153 7.69 -9.15 7.33
N SER A 154 6.81 -10.00 7.86
CA SER A 154 7.11 -10.88 9.00
C SER A 154 7.80 -12.19 8.62
N ARG A 155 7.95 -12.47 7.32
CA ARG A 155 8.68 -13.62 6.77
C ARG A 155 9.68 -13.16 5.71
N ASP A 156 10.58 -14.07 5.35
CA ASP A 156 11.50 -13.89 4.25
C ASP A 156 10.72 -13.69 2.94
N VAL A 157 11.21 -12.78 2.11
CA VAL A 157 10.61 -12.44 0.82
C VAL A 157 11.66 -12.52 -0.28
N ARG A 158 11.24 -12.80 -1.50
CA ARG A 158 12.09 -12.62 -2.67
C ARG A 158 11.87 -11.22 -3.21
N TYR A 159 12.93 -10.46 -3.35
CA TYR A 159 12.93 -9.10 -3.86
C TYR A 159 13.41 -9.08 -5.30
N LYS A 160 12.70 -8.34 -6.15
CA LYS A 160 13.02 -8.12 -7.57
C LYS A 160 13.23 -9.43 -8.36
N ILE A 161 12.30 -10.35 -8.19
CA ILE A 161 12.33 -11.61 -8.92
C ILE A 161 12.42 -11.40 -10.44
N GLY A 162 13.29 -12.15 -11.10
CA GLY A 162 13.54 -12.05 -12.53
C GLY A 162 14.38 -10.84 -12.96
N LYS A 163 14.93 -10.07 -12.01
CA LYS A 163 15.83 -8.93 -12.29
C LYS A 163 17.27 -9.26 -11.84
N PRO A 164 18.29 -8.55 -12.37
CA PRO A 164 19.70 -8.84 -12.04
C PRO A 164 20.05 -8.72 -10.55
N ASP A 165 19.30 -7.91 -9.79
CA ASP A 165 19.47 -7.71 -8.35
C ASP A 165 18.45 -8.49 -7.50
N GLU A 166 17.96 -9.61 -8.03
CA GLU A 166 17.15 -10.57 -7.30
C GLU A 166 17.89 -11.07 -6.06
N GLN A 167 17.17 -11.11 -4.93
CA GLN A 167 17.71 -11.64 -3.68
C GLN A 167 16.60 -12.08 -2.72
N ILE A 168 16.92 -13.04 -1.87
CA ILE A 168 16.10 -13.34 -0.69
C ILE A 168 16.46 -12.34 0.41
N ILE A 169 15.46 -11.63 0.91
CA ILE A 169 15.61 -10.71 2.04
C ILE A 169 14.93 -11.33 3.26
N GLN A 170 15.68 -11.40 4.36
CA GLN A 170 15.17 -12.01 5.58
C GLN A 170 14.04 -11.17 6.19
N ALA A 171 13.16 -11.83 6.93
CA ALA A 171 12.06 -11.21 7.66
C ALA A 171 12.49 -9.95 8.41
N LYS A 172 11.64 -8.90 8.35
CA LYS A 172 11.84 -7.60 9.02
C LYS A 172 13.08 -6.81 8.58
N ARG A 173 13.88 -7.26 7.60
CA ARG A 173 15.02 -6.52 7.05
C ARG A 173 14.68 -5.66 5.84
N LEU A 174 13.57 -5.97 5.16
CA LEU A 174 13.05 -5.13 4.08
C LEU A 174 12.00 -4.16 4.60
N LEU A 175 12.22 -2.88 4.33
CA LEU A 175 11.31 -1.81 4.66
C LEU A 175 11.06 -0.96 3.41
N TYR A 176 9.81 -0.93 2.95
CA TYR A 176 9.39 0.13 2.01
C TYR A 176 8.91 1.32 2.83
N ILE A 177 9.46 2.50 2.54
CA ILE A 177 9.10 3.75 3.19
C ILE A 177 8.53 4.68 2.12
N TYR A 178 7.23 4.94 2.20
CA TYR A 178 6.59 5.96 1.38
C TYR A 178 6.51 7.27 2.15
N GLU A 179 7.21 8.29 1.67
CA GLU A 179 7.16 9.65 2.21
C GLU A 179 5.99 10.41 1.61
N ILE A 180 4.99 10.75 2.44
CA ILE A 180 3.68 11.27 2.01
C ILE A 180 3.82 12.63 1.31
N GLN A 181 4.60 13.55 1.88
CA GLN A 181 4.79 14.90 1.32
C GLN A 181 5.47 14.88 -0.05
N ASN A 182 6.58 14.13 -0.16
CA ASN A 182 7.38 14.08 -1.39
C ASN A 182 6.85 13.06 -2.39
N ARG A 183 5.91 12.21 -1.98
CA ARG A 183 5.34 11.11 -2.77
C ARG A 183 6.41 10.20 -3.34
N THR A 184 7.41 9.87 -2.53
CA THR A 184 8.52 9.01 -2.93
C THR A 184 8.51 7.71 -2.14
N LEU A 185 8.71 6.60 -2.85
CA LEU A 185 8.91 5.29 -2.26
C LEU A 185 10.42 5.01 -2.20
N LYS A 186 10.91 4.72 -1.00
CA LYS A 186 12.28 4.28 -0.74
C LYS A 186 12.27 2.84 -0.26
N VAL A 187 13.31 2.10 -0.61
CA VAL A 187 13.52 0.74 -0.14
C VAL A 187 14.75 0.71 0.73
N GLU A 188 14.57 0.40 2.01
CA GLU A 188 15.66 0.19 2.95
C GLU A 188 15.86 -1.30 3.16
N LYS A 189 17.12 -1.72 3.08
CA LYS A 189 17.58 -3.09 3.30
C LYS A 189 18.53 -3.03 4.50
N GLN A 190 18.09 -3.51 5.65
CA GLN A 190 18.91 -3.60 6.87
C GLN A 190 19.79 -4.83 6.82
#